data_AF-A0A7Y2DAI8-F1
#
_entry.id   AF-A0A7Y2DAI8-F1
#
_cell.length_a   1.000
_cell.length_b   1.000
_cell.length_c   1.000
_cell.angle_alpha   90.00
_cell.angle_beta   90.00
_cell.angle_gamma   90.00
#
_symmetry.space_group_name_H-M   'P 1'
#
loop_
_entity.id
_entity.type
_entity.pdbx_description
1 polymer ?
#
loop_
_entity_poly.entity_id
_entity_poly.type
_entity_poly.pdbx_seq_one_letter_code
_entity_poly.pdbx_strand_id
1 'polypeptide(L)'
;IDASITAFQAKYLLRVFLRQFRDPAQALEELNEQLSNVDRTEEFISLVVIVFDTEAGTLRFASAGHPAAWLWHEREVQPLRATGPLVMLDSKSTYFSREIAMNTGDFVLLYTDGLAEARRSDEQFGEDRIAQVMKRDPGIAPDVLCKSLLDSARDFAGGAIADDVAILAVRRN
;
A
#
# COMPACT_ATOMS: atom_id res chain seq x y z
N ILE A 1 -6.55 -7.65 -21.89
CA ILE A 1 -5.67 -8.72 -21.33
C ILE A 1 -4.59 -8.09 -20.42
N ASP A 2 -4.80 -6.85 -19.95
CA ASP A 2 -3.68 -5.91 -19.79
C ASP A 2 -3.24 -5.65 -18.35
N ALA A 3 -4.14 -5.36 -17.41
CA ALA A 3 -3.77 -4.95 -16.05
C ALA A 3 -2.97 -6.00 -15.25
N SER A 4 -3.33 -7.29 -15.31
CA SER A 4 -2.60 -8.34 -14.57
C SER A 4 -1.18 -8.55 -15.11
N ILE A 5 -0.95 -8.37 -16.41
CA ILE A 5 0.37 -8.47 -17.02
C ILE A 5 1.20 -7.25 -16.61
N THR A 6 0.63 -6.05 -16.68
CA THR A 6 1.33 -4.82 -16.27
C THR A 6 1.70 -4.87 -14.78
N ALA A 7 0.78 -5.29 -13.91
CA ALA A 7 1.05 -5.48 -12.49
C ALA A 7 2.15 -6.52 -12.23
N PHE A 8 2.15 -7.62 -13.00
CA PHE A 8 3.21 -8.63 -12.93
C PHE A 8 4.58 -8.08 -13.37
N GLN A 9 4.63 -7.35 -14.49
CA GLN A 9 5.84 -6.68 -14.98
C GLN A 9 6.37 -5.67 -13.97
N ALA A 10 5.48 -4.83 -13.43
CA ALA A 10 5.82 -3.84 -12.42
C ALA A 10 6.41 -4.51 -11.17
N LYS A 11 5.74 -5.54 -10.66
CA LYS A 11 6.23 -6.33 -9.50
C LYS A 11 7.60 -6.94 -9.75
N TYR A 12 7.83 -7.50 -10.94
CA TYR A 12 9.10 -8.16 -11.26
C TYR A 12 10.24 -7.16 -11.37
N LEU A 13 10.05 -6.07 -12.13
CA LEU A 13 11.05 -5.01 -12.30
C LEU A 13 11.36 -4.32 -10.97
N LEU A 14 10.32 -3.99 -10.18
CA LEU A 14 10.51 -3.39 -8.87
C LEU A 14 11.36 -4.27 -7.95
N ARG A 15 11.17 -5.59 -7.99
CA ARG A 15 12.02 -6.53 -7.21
C ARG A 15 13.49 -6.48 -7.64
N VAL A 16 13.77 -6.24 -8.91
CA VAL A 16 15.14 -6.06 -9.41
C VAL A 16 15.69 -4.73 -8.93
N PHE A 17 14.94 -3.63 -9.10
CA PHE A 17 15.40 -2.30 -8.71
C PHE A 17 15.58 -2.14 -7.20
N LEU A 18 14.76 -2.78 -6.37
CA LEU A 18 14.96 -2.79 -4.91
C LEU A 18 16.22 -3.54 -4.45
N ARG A 19 16.86 -4.33 -5.33
CA ARG A 19 18.18 -4.93 -5.05
C ARG A 19 19.33 -4.01 -5.47
N GLN A 20 19.08 -3.15 -6.46
CA GLN A 20 20.05 -2.21 -6.99
C GLN A 20 20.09 -0.92 -6.17
N PHE A 21 18.93 -0.41 -5.78
CA PHE A 21 18.74 0.81 -5.02
C PHE A 21 18.33 0.49 -3.58
N ARG A 22 18.96 1.15 -2.60
CA ARG A 22 18.55 1.06 -1.19
C ARG A 22 17.35 1.96 -0.86
N ASP A 23 17.07 2.94 -1.70
CA ASP A 23 15.99 3.90 -1.54
C ASP A 23 14.78 3.48 -2.41
N PRO A 24 13.59 3.27 -1.84
CA PRO A 24 12.42 2.87 -2.60
C PRO A 24 11.92 3.94 -3.59
N ALA A 25 12.20 5.23 -3.36
CA ALA A 25 11.87 6.29 -4.31
C ALA A 25 12.70 6.16 -5.59
N GLN A 26 14.00 5.90 -5.49
CA GLN A 26 14.87 5.65 -6.64
C GLN A 26 14.42 4.41 -7.42
N ALA A 27 14.02 3.35 -6.72
CA ALA A 27 13.49 2.15 -7.36
C ALA A 27 12.15 2.43 -8.09
N LEU A 28 11.31 3.32 -7.56
CA LEU A 28 10.07 3.76 -8.22
C LEU A 28 10.34 4.67 -9.43
N GLU A 29 11.33 5.56 -9.37
CA GLU A 29 11.74 6.41 -10.49
C GLU A 29 12.20 5.55 -11.67
N GLU A 30 13.10 4.60 -11.41
CA GLU A 30 13.58 3.66 -12.44
C GLU A 30 12.42 2.80 -12.98
N LEU A 31 11.52 2.32 -12.10
CA LEU A 31 10.35 1.58 -12.54
C LEU A 31 9.46 2.42 -13.47
N ASN A 32 9.21 3.68 -13.10
CA ASN A 32 8.39 4.59 -13.86
C ASN A 32 8.98 4.89 -15.24
N GLU A 33 10.29 5.16 -15.32
CA GLU A 33 10.99 5.37 -16.58
C GLU A 33 10.88 4.13 -17.48
N GLN A 34 11.16 2.93 -16.96
CA GLN A 34 11.16 1.69 -17.75
C GLN A 34 9.78 1.30 -18.26
N LEU A 35 8.74 1.45 -17.43
CA LEU A 35 7.37 1.12 -17.83
C LEU A 35 6.76 2.17 -18.77
N SER A 36 7.10 3.44 -18.61
CA SER A 36 6.59 4.52 -19.47
C SER A 36 7.17 4.47 -20.89
N ASN A 37 8.30 3.80 -21.09
CA ASN A 37 8.91 3.61 -22.41
C ASN A 37 8.21 2.54 -23.26
N VAL A 38 7.26 1.79 -22.68
CA VAL A 38 6.41 0.86 -23.43
C VAL A 38 5.23 1.64 -23.97
N ASP A 39 4.97 1.56 -25.28
CA ASP A 39 3.93 2.32 -25.99
C ASP A 39 2.52 1.82 -25.58
N ARG A 40 2.08 2.21 -24.40
CA ARG A 40 0.79 1.88 -23.77
C ARG A 40 0.12 3.15 -23.29
N THR A 41 -0.39 3.90 -24.24
CA THR A 41 -1.17 5.11 -23.99
C THR A 41 -2.34 4.77 -23.07
N GLU A 42 -2.53 5.55 -22.00
CA GLU A 42 -3.64 5.49 -21.03
C GLU A 42 -3.54 4.44 -19.89
N GLU A 43 -2.46 3.67 -19.77
CA GLU A 43 -2.23 2.79 -18.61
C GLU A 43 -1.47 3.52 -17.48
N PHE A 44 -1.93 3.38 -16.23
CA PHE A 44 -1.21 3.82 -15.04
C PHE A 44 -1.36 2.82 -13.89
N ILE A 45 -0.42 2.85 -12.95
CA ILE A 45 -0.35 1.90 -11.85
C ILE A 45 -0.28 2.65 -10.53
N SER A 46 -1.17 2.30 -9.60
CA SER A 46 -1.01 2.68 -8.20
C SER A 46 -0.06 1.70 -7.52
N LEU A 47 0.91 2.21 -6.75
CA LEU A 47 1.94 1.38 -6.14
C LEU A 47 2.38 1.92 -4.79
N VAL A 48 2.63 1.04 -3.84
CA VAL A 48 3.32 1.38 -2.59
C VAL A 48 4.45 0.40 -2.33
N VAL A 49 5.60 0.91 -1.91
CA VAL A 49 6.76 0.13 -1.52
C VAL A 49 7.13 0.47 -0.10
N ILE A 50 7.27 -0.54 0.73
CA ILE A 50 7.71 -0.42 2.11
C ILE A 50 8.88 -1.38 2.31
N VAL A 51 10.03 -0.82 2.70
CA VAL A 51 11.27 -1.53 2.99
C VAL A 51 11.51 -1.47 4.48
N PHE A 52 11.57 -2.63 5.12
CA PHE A 52 11.91 -2.75 6.54
C PHE A 52 13.39 -3.06 6.68
N ASP A 53 14.12 -2.20 7.39
CA ASP A 53 15.47 -2.48 7.85
C ASP A 53 15.37 -3.03 9.28
N THR A 54 15.51 -4.35 9.42
CA THR A 54 15.38 -5.01 10.72
C THR A 54 16.57 -4.78 11.64
N GLU A 55 17.74 -4.45 11.07
CA GLU A 55 18.96 -4.19 11.85
C GLU A 55 18.95 -2.76 12.39
N ALA A 56 18.72 -1.78 11.52
CA ALA A 56 18.56 -0.37 11.92
C ALA A 56 17.23 -0.13 12.67
N GLY A 57 16.26 -1.01 12.45
CA GLY A 57 14.96 -0.89 13.05
C GLY A 57 14.11 0.24 12.47
N THR A 58 14.17 0.42 11.16
CA THR A 58 13.45 1.49 10.46
C THR A 58 12.56 0.93 9.36
N LEU A 59 11.56 1.71 9.00
CA LEU A 59 10.75 1.55 7.81
C LEU A 59 11.06 2.70 6.88
N ARG A 60 11.35 2.41 5.61
CA ARG A 60 11.42 3.40 4.54
C ARG A 60 10.37 3.10 3.49
N PHE A 61 9.61 4.09 3.06
CA PHE A 61 8.57 3.89 2.06
C PHE A 61 8.52 4.98 1.00
N ALA A 62 8.00 4.59 -0.16
CA ALA A 62 7.57 5.50 -1.22
C ALA A 62 6.25 4.98 -1.82
N SER A 63 5.36 5.88 -2.23
CA SER A 63 4.04 5.54 -2.74
C SER A 63 3.65 6.41 -3.94
N ALA A 64 3.16 5.75 -4.98
CA ALA A 64 2.73 6.27 -6.26
C ALA A 64 1.21 6.14 -6.36
N GLY A 65 0.45 7.05 -5.75
CA GLY A 65 -1.01 7.11 -5.83
C GLY A 65 -1.81 5.92 -5.28
N HIS A 66 -1.18 4.96 -4.59
CA HIS A 66 -1.87 3.88 -3.91
C HIS A 66 -2.69 4.41 -2.71
N PRO A 67 -3.81 3.77 -2.31
CA PRO A 67 -4.47 4.06 -1.05
C PRO A 67 -3.47 4.12 0.10
N ALA A 68 -3.72 5.00 1.08
CA ALA A 68 -2.74 5.20 2.14
C ALA A 68 -2.51 3.89 2.90
N ALA A 69 -1.26 3.42 2.95
CA ALA A 69 -0.90 2.41 3.94
C ALA A 69 -1.04 3.04 5.33
N TRP A 70 -1.35 2.24 6.35
CA TRP A 70 -1.53 2.72 7.71
C TRP A 70 -0.43 2.20 8.61
N LEU A 71 0.09 3.06 9.46
CA LEU A 71 1.09 2.73 10.48
C LEU A 71 0.46 2.92 11.86
N TRP A 72 0.51 1.89 12.69
CA TRP A 72 0.37 2.03 14.14
C TRP A 72 1.75 2.29 14.74
N HIS A 73 1.95 3.49 15.27
CA HIS A 73 3.21 3.93 15.85
C HIS A 73 2.94 4.95 16.96
N GLU A 74 3.65 4.85 18.08
CA GLU A 74 3.55 5.78 19.21
C GLU A 74 2.10 6.01 19.71
N ARG A 75 1.28 4.95 19.68
CA ARG A 75 -0.15 4.97 20.06
C ARG A 75 -1.07 5.75 19.11
N GLU A 76 -0.60 6.03 17.91
CA GLU A 76 -1.37 6.69 16.87
C GLU A 76 -1.46 5.82 15.62
N VAL A 77 -2.58 5.95 14.90
CA VAL A 77 -2.73 5.44 13.54
C VAL A 77 -2.43 6.59 12.58
N GLN A 78 -1.36 6.46 11.81
CA GLN A 78 -0.86 7.47 10.90
C GLN A 78 -0.95 6.99 9.44
N PRO A 79 -1.45 7.82 8.50
CA PRO A 79 -1.47 7.46 7.10
C PRO A 79 -0.09 7.67 6.45
N LEU A 80 0.42 6.63 5.81
CA LEU A 80 1.56 6.66 4.90
C LEU A 80 1.08 7.02 3.49
N ARG A 81 0.81 8.33 3.30
CA ARG A 81 0.25 8.88 2.05
C ARG A 81 1.24 8.80 0.88
N ALA A 82 0.71 8.94 -0.34
CA ALA A 82 1.48 9.04 -1.57
C ALA A 82 2.64 10.05 -1.46
N THR A 83 3.79 9.68 -2.00
CA THR A 83 5.01 10.48 -2.06
C THR A 83 5.41 10.83 -3.49
N GLY A 84 4.56 10.51 -4.46
CA GLY A 84 4.67 10.92 -5.84
C GLY A 84 3.42 10.56 -6.66
N PRO A 85 3.40 10.90 -7.95
CA PRO A 85 2.30 10.60 -8.88
C PRO A 85 2.14 9.10 -9.14
N LEU A 86 1.03 8.72 -9.79
CA LEU A 86 0.86 7.34 -10.30
C LEU A 86 1.99 6.98 -11.27
N VAL A 87 2.41 5.72 -11.26
CA VAL A 87 3.40 5.20 -12.21
C VAL A 87 2.80 5.21 -13.62
N MET A 88 3.60 5.56 -14.62
CA MET A 88 3.26 5.79 -16.03
C MET A 88 2.42 7.04 -16.35
N LEU A 89 2.12 7.88 -15.35
CA LEU A 89 1.41 9.14 -15.59
C LEU A 89 2.27 10.17 -16.34
N ASP A 90 3.54 10.28 -15.95
CA ASP A 90 4.58 11.06 -16.63
C ASP A 90 5.91 10.33 -16.38
N SER A 91 6.65 10.02 -17.45
CA SER A 91 7.94 9.32 -17.38
C SER A 91 9.01 10.08 -16.57
N LYS A 92 8.82 11.39 -16.36
CA LYS A 92 9.71 12.26 -15.59
C LYS A 92 9.20 12.54 -14.17
N SER A 93 8.17 11.82 -13.72
CA SER A 93 7.67 11.92 -12.34
C SER A 93 8.78 11.61 -11.35
N THR A 94 8.91 12.45 -10.33
CA THR A 94 9.82 12.23 -9.20
C THR A 94 9.08 11.72 -7.99
N TYR A 95 9.80 10.98 -7.15
CA TYR A 95 9.28 10.39 -5.93
C TYR A 95 10.20 10.76 -4.77
N PHE A 96 9.67 10.81 -3.55
CA PHE A 96 10.52 10.91 -2.36
C PHE A 96 10.25 9.78 -1.38
N SER A 97 11.27 9.42 -0.62
CA SER A 97 11.16 8.44 0.45
C SER A 97 10.93 9.12 1.78
N ARG A 98 10.16 8.45 2.63
CA ARG A 98 10.04 8.79 4.05
C ARG A 98 10.56 7.64 4.88
N GLU A 99 11.34 7.96 5.90
CA GLU A 99 11.87 7.01 6.86
C GLU A 99 11.26 7.26 8.23
N ILE A 100 10.89 6.18 8.91
CA ILE A 100 10.25 6.18 10.22
C ILE A 100 10.95 5.12 11.08
N ALA A 101 11.34 5.49 12.29
CA ALA A 101 11.83 4.52 13.26
C ALA A 101 10.68 3.61 13.69
N MET A 102 10.93 2.31 13.78
CA MET A 102 9.93 1.36 14.25
C MET A 102 10.25 0.90 15.68
N ASN A 103 9.23 0.84 16.51
CA ASN A 103 9.30 0.23 17.84
C ASN A 103 8.75 -1.19 17.79
N THR A 104 9.16 -2.03 18.73
CA THR A 104 8.53 -3.35 18.91
C THR A 104 7.05 -3.18 19.19
N GLY A 105 6.21 -3.94 18.48
CA GLY A 105 4.76 -3.86 18.53
C GLY A 105 4.15 -2.94 17.48
N ASP A 106 4.93 -2.06 16.84
CA ASP A 106 4.45 -1.25 15.72
C ASP A 106 4.08 -2.16 14.55
N PHE A 107 3.02 -1.78 13.83
CA PHE A 107 2.58 -2.56 12.68
C PHE A 107 2.11 -1.67 11.54
N VAL A 108 2.24 -2.21 10.34
CA VAL A 108 1.89 -1.57 9.08
C VAL A 108 0.78 -2.38 8.42
N LEU A 109 -0.23 -1.70 7.90
CA LEU A 109 -1.34 -2.26 7.16
C LEU A 109 -1.35 -1.69 5.73
N LEU A 110 -1.39 -2.58 4.74
CA LEU A 110 -1.58 -2.26 3.34
C LEU A 110 -2.85 -2.94 2.85
N TYR A 111 -3.55 -2.32 1.92
CA TYR A 111 -4.77 -2.88 1.32
C TYR A 111 -4.95 -2.39 -0.11
N THR A 112 -5.65 -3.17 -0.93
CA THR A 112 -6.15 -2.69 -2.23
C THR A 112 -7.42 -1.87 -2.04
N ASP A 113 -7.66 -0.92 -2.95
CA ASP A 113 -8.85 -0.07 -3.01
C ASP A 113 -10.16 -0.83 -2.86
N GLY A 114 -10.28 -2.05 -3.39
CA GLY A 114 -11.46 -2.91 -3.19
C GLY A 114 -11.92 -3.05 -1.72
N LEU A 115 -11.01 -2.94 -0.73
CA LEU A 115 -11.39 -2.89 0.69
C LEU A 115 -12.10 -1.58 1.06
N ALA A 116 -11.47 -0.44 0.76
CA ALA A 116 -12.01 0.88 1.10
C ALA A 116 -13.22 1.23 0.24
N GLU A 117 -13.27 0.74 -0.99
CA GLU A 117 -14.33 0.97 -1.94
C GLU A 117 -15.50 -0.01 -1.80
N ALA A 118 -15.44 -1.00 -0.90
CA ALA A 118 -16.58 -1.87 -0.61
C ALA A 118 -17.85 -1.03 -0.35
N ARG A 119 -18.92 -1.28 -1.12
CA ARG A 119 -20.07 -0.38 -1.22
C ARG A 119 -21.30 -0.91 -0.52
N ARG A 120 -22.04 0.01 0.09
CA ARG A 120 -23.45 -0.14 0.46
C ARG A 120 -24.24 0.98 -0.20
N SER A 121 -24.98 0.66 -1.26
CA SER A 121 -25.61 1.67 -2.13
C SER A 121 -24.55 2.68 -2.61
N ASP A 122 -24.69 3.97 -2.32
CA ASP A 122 -23.76 5.02 -2.76
C ASP A 122 -22.60 5.25 -1.78
N GLU A 123 -22.63 4.62 -0.59
CA GLU A 123 -21.62 4.81 0.46
C GLU A 123 -20.49 3.77 0.34
N GLN A 124 -19.24 4.22 0.43
CA GLN A 124 -18.05 3.37 0.52
C GLN A 124 -17.69 3.07 1.98
N PHE A 125 -17.05 1.92 2.23
CA PHE A 125 -16.53 1.54 3.53
C PHE A 125 -15.54 2.59 4.05
N GLY A 126 -14.65 3.07 3.18
CA GLY A 126 -13.81 4.24 3.39
C GLY A 126 -12.62 3.99 4.30
N GLU A 127 -11.59 4.83 4.14
CA GLU A 127 -10.35 4.71 4.91
C GLU A 127 -10.53 5.02 6.40
N ASP A 128 -11.53 5.85 6.75
CA ASP A 128 -11.83 6.18 8.14
C ASP A 128 -12.20 4.93 8.95
N ARG A 129 -13.00 4.02 8.39
CA ARG A 129 -13.38 2.77 9.08
C ARG A 129 -12.19 1.82 9.23
N ILE A 130 -11.31 1.76 8.23
CA ILE A 130 -10.06 0.99 8.30
C ILE A 130 -9.21 1.50 9.48
N ALA A 131 -9.01 2.82 9.56
CA ALA A 131 -8.24 3.42 10.65
C ALA A 131 -8.88 3.19 12.03
N GLN A 132 -10.22 3.21 12.14
CA GLN A 132 -10.91 2.92 13.40
C GLN A 132 -10.74 1.47 13.86
N VAL A 133 -10.78 0.51 12.94
CA VAL A 133 -10.53 -0.90 13.29
C VAL A 133 -9.12 -1.08 13.84
N MET A 134 -8.12 -0.45 13.23
CA MET A 134 -6.74 -0.47 13.75
C MET A 134 -6.61 0.18 15.13
N LYS A 135 -7.31 1.29 15.38
CA LYS A 135 -7.27 1.99 16.68
C LYS A 135 -7.91 1.19 17.82
N ARG A 136 -8.89 0.34 17.50
CA ARG A 136 -9.71 -0.36 18.50
C ARG A 136 -8.91 -1.39 19.31
N ASP A 137 -7.99 -2.10 18.66
CA ASP A 137 -7.17 -3.12 19.31
C ASP A 137 -5.72 -3.07 18.78
N PRO A 138 -4.87 -2.22 19.36
CA PRO A 138 -3.47 -2.11 18.98
C PRO A 138 -2.63 -3.38 19.14
N GLY A 139 -3.04 -4.27 20.05
CA GLY A 139 -2.31 -5.50 20.36
C GLY A 139 -2.73 -6.69 19.50
N ILE A 140 -3.71 -6.48 18.61
CA ILE A 140 -4.30 -7.53 17.79
C ILE A 140 -3.24 -8.26 16.97
N ALA A 141 -3.42 -9.57 16.82
CA ALA A 141 -2.56 -10.34 15.93
C ALA A 141 -2.80 -9.91 14.47
N PRO A 142 -1.76 -9.81 13.62
CA PRO A 142 -1.90 -9.32 12.25
C PRO A 142 -2.95 -10.08 11.41
N ASP A 143 -3.02 -11.40 11.55
CA ASP A 143 -3.99 -12.26 10.87
C ASP A 143 -5.43 -11.98 11.33
N VAL A 144 -5.62 -11.75 12.63
CA VAL A 144 -6.91 -11.39 13.21
C VAL A 144 -7.34 -10.00 12.75
N LEU A 145 -6.42 -9.04 12.64
CA LEU A 145 -6.71 -7.71 12.08
C LEU A 145 -7.16 -7.80 10.62
N CYS A 146 -6.42 -8.51 9.77
CA CYS A 146 -6.78 -8.70 8.37
C CYS A 146 -8.19 -9.30 8.24
N LYS A 147 -8.48 -10.33 9.04
CA LYS A 147 -9.81 -10.95 9.05
C LYS A 147 -10.89 -9.98 9.54
N SER A 148 -10.64 -9.27 10.63
CA SER A 148 -11.61 -8.30 11.18
C SER A 148 -11.94 -7.19 10.19
N LEU A 149 -10.97 -6.70 9.42
CA LEU A 149 -11.17 -5.70 8.38
C LEU A 149 -12.02 -6.25 7.23
N LEU A 150 -11.68 -7.44 6.75
CA LEU A 150 -12.42 -8.09 5.66
C LEU A 150 -13.87 -8.38 6.05
N ASP A 151 -14.10 -8.92 7.26
CA ASP A 151 -15.44 -9.22 7.76
C ASP A 151 -16.23 -7.92 7.97
N SER A 152 -15.62 -6.86 8.52
CA SER A 152 -16.27 -5.55 8.67
C SER A 152 -16.69 -4.92 7.34
N ALA A 153 -15.85 -5.05 6.30
CA ALA A 153 -16.16 -4.54 4.97
C ALA A 153 -17.29 -5.34 4.29
N ARG A 154 -17.32 -6.67 4.46
CA ARG A 154 -18.41 -7.54 3.98
C ARG A 154 -19.73 -7.26 4.68
N ASP A 155 -19.70 -7.12 6.00
CA ASP A 155 -20.87 -6.79 6.81
C ASP A 155 -21.41 -5.42 6.41
N PHE A 156 -20.52 -4.44 6.17
CA PHE A 156 -20.91 -3.13 5.66
C PHE A 156 -21.58 -3.21 4.29
N ALA A 157 -21.00 -3.97 3.35
CA ALA A 157 -21.54 -4.14 2.00
C ALA A 157 -22.83 -5.00 1.95
N GLY A 158 -23.16 -5.69 3.04
CA GLY A 158 -24.30 -6.61 3.10
C GLY A 158 -24.05 -7.94 2.39
N GLY A 159 -22.78 -8.36 2.26
CA GLY A 159 -22.41 -9.62 1.63
C GLY A 159 -21.06 -9.58 0.90
N ALA A 160 -21.06 -9.99 -0.37
CA ALA A 160 -19.85 -10.04 -1.19
C ALA A 160 -19.38 -8.64 -1.61
N ILE A 161 -18.07 -8.44 -1.60
CA ILE A 161 -17.41 -7.25 -2.16
C ILE A 161 -17.26 -7.47 -3.66
N ALA A 162 -17.55 -6.43 -4.46
CA ALA A 162 -17.57 -6.53 -5.92
C ALA A 162 -16.16 -6.61 -6.55
N ASP A 163 -15.18 -6.00 -5.89
CA ASP A 163 -13.80 -5.89 -6.36
C ASP A 163 -12.83 -6.77 -5.54
N ASP A 164 -11.64 -7.00 -6.07
CA ASP A 164 -10.62 -7.82 -5.44
C ASP A 164 -10.02 -7.12 -4.21
N VAL A 165 -9.97 -7.88 -3.10
CA VAL A 165 -9.42 -7.41 -1.83
C VAL A 165 -8.15 -8.16 -1.48
N ALA A 166 -7.05 -7.42 -1.31
CA ALA A 166 -5.86 -7.89 -0.64
C ALA A 166 -5.62 -7.03 0.61
N ILE A 167 -5.23 -7.68 1.72
CA ILE A 167 -4.87 -7.02 2.97
C ILE A 167 -3.56 -7.64 3.46
N LEU A 168 -2.58 -6.81 3.79
CA LEU A 168 -1.30 -7.23 4.34
C LEU A 168 -1.02 -6.47 5.62
N ALA A 169 -0.84 -7.19 6.73
CA ALA A 169 -0.42 -6.63 8.00
C ALA A 169 0.96 -7.19 8.39
N VAL A 170 1.88 -6.31 8.74
CA VAL A 170 3.24 -6.66 9.17
C VAL A 170 3.51 -5.99 10.51
N ARG A 171 3.89 -6.78 11.52
CA ARG A 171 4.23 -6.28 12.86
C ARG A 171 5.72 -6.49 13.14
N ARG A 172 6.35 -5.48 13.73
CA ARG A 172 7.68 -5.62 14.30
C ARG A 172 7.59 -6.33 15.64
N ASN A 173 8.31 -7.44 15.78
CA ASN A 173 8.44 -8.18 17.04
C ASN A 173 9.68 -7.75 17.83
#